data_AF-A0A6A6EYC4-F1
#
_entry.id   AF-A0A6A6EYC4-F1
#
_cell.length_a   1.000
_cell.length_b   1.000
_cell.length_c   1.000
_cell.angle_alpha   90.00
_cell.angle_beta   90.00
_cell.angle_gamma   90.00
#
_symmetry.space_group_name_H-M   'P 1'
#
loop_
_entity.id
_entity.type
_entity.pdbx_description
1 polymer ?
#
loop_
_entity_poly.entity_id
_entity_poly.type
_entity_poly.pdbx_seq_one_letter_code
_entity_poly.pdbx_strand_id
1 'polypeptide(L)'
;MTYTAKRYETLKRLGVEQLPPLSACSSNESDTTDQMFATVDPLTATMPIRERPVPGRRCPNCAARGATVWVIPGKRCPSCGTEV
;
A
#
# COMPACT_ATOMS: atom_id res chain seq x y z
N MET A 1 10.25 -2.74 19.10
CA MET A 1 9.27 -1.63 19.12
C MET A 1 8.20 -1.97 20.15
N THR A 2 8.41 -1.66 21.43
CA THR A 2 7.43 -2.00 22.48
C THR A 2 6.34 -0.93 22.53
N TYR A 3 5.10 -1.40 22.48
CA TYR A 3 3.92 -0.55 22.59
C TYR A 3 3.61 -0.34 24.08
N THR A 4 3.84 0.86 24.61
CA THR A 4 3.62 1.16 26.03
C THR A 4 2.22 1.71 26.29
N ALA A 5 1.67 1.50 27.48
CA ALA A 5 0.34 1.98 27.86
C ALA A 5 0.18 3.51 27.71
N LYS A 6 1.22 4.28 28.05
CA LYS A 6 1.25 5.73 27.85
C LYS A 6 1.11 6.11 26.38
N ARG A 7 1.76 5.37 25.48
CA ARG A 7 1.70 5.61 24.04
C ARG A 7 0.29 5.32 23.48
N TYR A 8 -0.37 4.27 23.98
CA TYR A 8 -1.76 3.96 23.61
C TYR A 8 -2.72 5.09 23.96
N GLU A 9 -2.61 5.63 25.17
CA GLU A 9 -3.51 6.69 25.64
C GLU A 9 -3.34 7.99 24.84
N THR A 10 -2.10 8.34 24.50
CA THR A 10 -1.82 9.49 23.63
C THR A 10 -2.44 9.32 22.24
N LEU A 11 -2.34 8.13 21.64
CA LEU A 11 -2.92 7.85 20.32
C LEU A 11 -4.45 7.96 20.36
N LYS A 12 -5.09 7.46 21.41
CA LYS A 12 -6.52 7.62 21.63
C LYS A 12 -6.96 9.07 21.72
N ARG A 13 -6.25 9.92 22.48
CA ARG A 13 -6.57 11.35 22.62
C ARG A 13 -6.47 12.11 21.30
N LEU A 14 -5.61 11.66 20.40
CA LEU A 14 -5.43 12.24 19.07
C LEU A 14 -6.43 11.69 18.03
N GLY A 15 -7.32 10.77 18.41
CA GLY A 15 -8.24 10.12 17.48
C GLY A 15 -7.56 9.15 16.51
N VAL A 16 -6.34 8.69 16.83
CA VAL A 16 -5.59 7.73 16.00
C VAL A 16 -5.94 6.32 16.45
N GLU A 17 -6.81 5.65 15.69
CA GLU A 17 -7.15 4.25 15.90
C GLU A 17 -6.17 3.32 15.19
N GLN A 18 -5.76 2.24 15.86
CA GLN A 18 -4.96 1.21 15.22
C GLN A 18 -5.86 0.38 14.30
N LEU A 19 -5.50 0.32 13.02
CA LEU A 19 -6.12 -0.65 12.11
C LEU A 19 -5.82 -2.08 12.58
N PRO A 20 -6.73 -3.03 12.33
CA PRO A 20 -6.52 -4.43 12.67
C PRO A 20 -5.17 -4.91 12.13
N PRO A 21 -4.41 -5.72 12.89
CA PRO A 21 -3.19 -6.30 12.36
C PRO A 21 -3.54 -7.15 11.14
N LEU A 22 -2.87 -6.89 10.02
CA LEU A 22 -2.92 -7.79 8.87
C LEU A 22 -2.23 -9.08 9.33
N SER A 23 -3.00 -10.16 9.55
CA SER A 23 -2.46 -11.45 9.95
C SER A 23 -1.37 -11.87 8.96
N ALA A 24 -0.12 -11.92 9.44
CA ALA A 24 0.94 -12.59 8.73
C ALA A 24 0.57 -14.08 8.69
N CYS A 25 0.49 -14.63 7.48
CA CYS A 25 0.19 -16.03 7.23
C CYS A 25 1.16 -16.94 7.99
N SER A 26 0.66 -17.60 9.03
CA SER A 26 1.33 -18.71 9.70
C SER A 26 0.70 -20.00 9.20
N SER A 27 1.43 -20.73 8.37
CA SER A 27 1.04 -22.05 7.90
C SER A 27 1.15 -23.06 9.06
N ASN A 28 0.03 -23.64 9.50
CA ASN A 28 -0.26 -25.09 9.44
C ASN A 28 -1.40 -25.52 10.40
N GLU A 29 -2.48 -25.95 9.75
CA GLU A 29 -3.41 -27.07 10.03
C GLU A 29 -4.21 -27.19 11.35
N SER A 30 -5.51 -26.89 11.18
CA SER A 30 -6.72 -27.64 11.59
C SER A 30 -7.04 -27.86 13.06
N ASP A 31 -8.15 -27.26 13.54
CA ASP A 31 -9.37 -28.00 13.87
C ASP A 31 -10.59 -27.05 13.99
N THR A 32 -11.76 -27.65 13.99
CA THR A 32 -13.07 -27.21 13.48
C THR A 32 -13.84 -26.26 14.42
N THR A 33 -14.55 -25.28 13.86
CA THR A 33 -15.94 -24.79 14.16
C THR A 33 -16.12 -23.26 14.14
N ASP A 34 -17.14 -22.84 13.39
CA ASP A 34 -17.79 -21.52 13.34
C ASP A 34 -16.91 -20.27 13.26
N GLN A 35 -16.54 -19.91 12.03
CA GLN A 35 -16.41 -18.50 11.66
C GLN A 35 -16.48 -18.35 10.14
N MET A 36 -17.61 -17.81 9.65
CA MET A 36 -17.72 -17.21 8.33
C MET A 36 -16.83 -15.96 8.28
N PHE A 37 -15.52 -16.16 8.17
CA PHE A 37 -14.62 -15.15 7.63
C PHE A 37 -14.15 -15.66 6.30
N ALA A 38 -14.71 -15.03 5.26
CA ALA A 38 -14.43 -15.32 3.88
C ALA A 38 -12.92 -15.52 3.71
N THR A 39 -12.54 -16.72 3.28
CA THR A 39 -11.24 -16.99 2.69
C THR A 39 -11.21 -16.20 1.38
N VAL A 40 -11.00 -14.89 1.49
CA VAL A 40 -10.79 -14.03 0.34
C VAL A 40 -9.41 -14.41 -0.19
N ASP A 41 -9.41 -15.23 -1.22
CA ASP A 41 -8.19 -15.45 -2.00
C ASP A 41 -7.65 -14.05 -2.37
N PRO A 42 -6.46 -13.66 -1.89
CA PRO A 42 -5.96 -12.29 -2.00
C PRO A 42 -5.73 -11.85 -3.45
N LEU A 43 -5.85 -12.77 -4.42
CA LEU A 43 -5.83 -12.48 -5.85
C LEU A 43 -7.23 -12.21 -6.45
N THR A 44 -8.30 -12.60 -5.77
CA THR A 44 -9.71 -12.39 -6.19
C THR A 44 -10.47 -11.43 -5.29
N ALA A 45 -9.97 -11.13 -4.08
CA ALA A 45 -10.37 -9.93 -3.35
C ALA A 45 -10.13 -8.75 -4.28
N THR A 46 -11.20 -8.07 -4.71
CA THR A 46 -11.13 -6.79 -5.41
C THR A 46 -10.40 -5.79 -4.51
N MET A 47 -9.07 -5.87 -4.49
CA MET A 47 -8.25 -4.93 -3.76
C MET A 47 -8.45 -3.58 -4.45
N PRO A 48 -8.87 -2.53 -3.73
CA PRO A 48 -9.13 -1.21 -4.30
C PRO A 48 -7.86 -0.53 -4.87
N ILE A 49 -6.70 -1.21 -4.78
CA ILE A 49 -5.43 -0.78 -5.38
C ILE A 49 -5.55 -0.69 -6.91
N ARG A 50 -6.35 -1.56 -7.56
CA ARG A 50 -6.59 -1.46 -9.01
C ARG A 50 -7.42 -0.23 -9.40
N GLU A 51 -8.26 0.27 -8.50
CA GLU A 51 -9.10 1.46 -8.73
C GLU A 51 -8.30 2.77 -8.59
N ARG A 52 -7.15 2.73 -7.91
CA ARG A 52 -6.26 3.87 -7.73
C ARG A 52 -4.85 3.52 -8.20
N PRO A 53 -4.62 3.42 -9.52
CA PRO A 53 -3.29 3.17 -10.05
C PRO A 53 -2.33 4.26 -9.54
N VAL A 54 -1.16 3.84 -9.08
CA VAL A 54 -0.09 4.77 -8.69
C VAL A 54 0.17 5.69 -9.89
N PRO A 55 0.04 7.02 -9.74
CA PRO A 55 -0.04 7.92 -10.90
C PRO A 55 1.28 8.08 -11.66
N GLY A 56 2.38 7.47 -11.23
CA GLY A 56 3.69 7.66 -11.85
C GLY A 56 3.78 7.05 -13.26
N ARG A 57 4.21 7.86 -14.24
CA ARG A 57 4.61 7.43 -15.59
C ARG A 57 6.11 7.64 -15.80
N ARG A 58 6.76 6.77 -16.59
CA ARG A 58 8.17 6.96 -16.98
C ARG A 58 8.30 8.09 -17.99
N CYS A 59 9.26 8.99 -17.79
CA CYS A 59 9.56 10.06 -18.73
C CYS A 59 10.09 9.48 -20.06
N PRO A 60 9.46 9.77 -21.21
CA PRO A 60 9.86 9.17 -22.49
C PRO A 60 11.24 9.63 -22.99
N ASN A 61 11.61 10.89 -22.74
CA ASN A 61 12.89 11.43 -23.17
C ASN A 61 14.06 10.87 -22.35
N CYS A 62 13.89 10.76 -21.02
CA CYS A 62 14.89 10.09 -20.17
C CYS A 62 15.00 8.61 -20.54
N ALA A 63 13.86 7.93 -20.79
CA ALA A 63 13.86 6.52 -21.18
C ALA A 63 14.62 6.28 -22.49
N ALA A 64 14.47 7.16 -23.49
CA ALA A 64 15.23 7.10 -24.74
C ALA A 64 16.74 7.26 -24.55
N ARG A 65 17.17 7.94 -23.48
CA ARG A 65 18.58 8.10 -23.10
C ARG A 65 19.10 6.98 -22.18
N GLY A 66 18.27 5.97 -21.88
CA GLY A 66 18.60 4.87 -20.98
C GLY A 66 18.41 5.19 -19.49
N ALA A 67 17.82 6.33 -19.14
CA ALA A 67 17.56 6.73 -17.76
C ALA A 67 16.10 6.47 -17.36
N THR A 68 15.87 5.85 -16.20
CA THR A 68 14.51 5.61 -15.69
C THR A 68 14.14 6.69 -14.68
N VAL A 69 13.32 7.66 -15.12
CA VAL A 69 12.79 8.74 -14.27
C VAL A 69 11.26 8.63 -14.24
N TRP A 70 10.68 8.57 -13.04
CA TRP A 70 9.23 8.54 -12.83
C TRP A 70 8.70 9.94 -12.58
N VAL A 71 7.61 10.30 -13.25
CA VAL A 71 7.02 11.64 -13.25
C VAL A 71 5.51 11.53 -13.09
N ILE A 72 4.91 12.49 -12.39
CA ILE A 72 3.45 12.62 -12.28
C ILE A 72 2.92 13.22 -13.59
N PRO A 73 1.91 12.62 -14.24
CA PRO A 73 1.28 13.15 -15.44
C PRO A 73 0.84 14.61 -15.28
N GLY A 74 1.11 15.44 -16.28
CA GLY A 74 0.85 16.88 -16.26
C GLY A 74 1.92 17.70 -15.50
N LYS A 75 3.03 17.07 -15.08
CA LYS A 75 4.21 17.77 -14.54
C LYS A 75 5.41 17.59 -15.47
N ARG A 76 6.37 18.51 -15.35
CA ARG A 76 7.64 18.44 -16.07
C ARG A 76 8.59 17.47 -15.37
N CYS A 77 9.31 16.69 -16.17
CA CYS A 77 10.36 15.80 -15.70
C CYS A 77 11.45 16.62 -14.99
N PRO A 78 11.85 16.24 -13.76
CA PRO A 78 12.86 16.99 -13.00
C PRO A 78 14.26 16.91 -13.62
N SER A 79 14.54 15.88 -14.43
CA SER A 79 15.86 15.66 -15.03
C SER A 79 16.04 16.35 -16.38
N CYS A 80 15.01 16.37 -17.23
CA CYS A 80 15.12 16.90 -18.59
C CYS A 80 14.09 17.97 -18.96
N GLY A 81 13.12 18.27 -18.08
CA GLY A 81 12.09 19.30 -18.30
C GLY A 81 10.94 18.87 -19.22
N THR A 82 10.98 17.69 -19.84
CA THR A 82 9.90 17.18 -20.71
C THR A 82 8.59 17.00 -19.93
N GLU A 83 7.48 17.48 -20.47
CA GLU A 83 6.13 17.26 -19.94
C GLU A 83 5.73 15.79 -20.16
N VAL A 84 5.27 15.11 -19.09
CA VAL A 84 4.96 13.66 -19.06
C VAL A 84 3.49 13.42 -18.76
#